data_AF-A0A7V3DWU2-F1
#
_entry.id   AF-A0A7V3DWU2-F1
#
_cell.length_a   1.000
_cell.length_b   1.000
_cell.length_c   1.000
_cell.angle_alpha   90.00
_cell.angle_beta   90.00
_cell.angle_gamma   90.00
#
_symmetry.space_group_name_H-M   'P 1'
#
loop_
_entity.id
_entity.type
_entity.pdbx_description
1 polymer ?
#
loop_
_entity_poly.entity_id
_entity_poly.type
_entity_poly.pdbx_seq_one_letter_code
_entity_poly.pdbx_strand_id
1 'polypeptide(L)' 'IFSWKPHPSHLVGTFHEDMIRSYIRHTVDVAKANGCVLEMILKDTHTCENHPERFDRWTRIAREVVDAATP' A
#
# COMPACT_ATOMS: atom_id res chain seq x y z
N ILE A 1 13.79 5.55 -10.29
CA ILE A 1 12.64 4.74 -9.85
C ILE A 1 12.84 4.48 -8.36
N PHE A 2 11.88 4.85 -7.52
CA PHE A 2 11.85 4.53 -6.10
C PHE A 2 11.03 3.25 -5.92
N SER A 3 11.71 2.15 -5.58
CA SER A 3 11.07 0.86 -5.30
C SER A 3 10.82 0.73 -3.81
N TRP A 4 9.55 0.78 -3.43
CA TRP A 4 9.11 0.79 -2.04
C TRP A 4 8.43 -0.53 -1.67
N LYS A 5 8.82 -1.06 -0.52
CA LYS A 5 8.24 -2.27 0.09
C LYS A 5 7.48 -1.85 1.35
N PRO A 6 6.14 -1.74 1.28
CA PRO A 6 5.28 -1.45 2.42
C PRO A 6 5.51 -2.41 3.58
N HIS A 7 5.31 -1.92 4.82
CA HIS A 7 5.45 -2.76 6.00
C HIS A 7 4.32 -3.81 6.05
N PRO A 8 4.63 -5.11 6.10
CA PRO A 8 3.62 -6.17 5.94
C PRO A 8 2.78 -6.40 7.21
N SER A 9 3.18 -5.90 8.39
CA SER A 9 2.43 -6.14 9.63
C SER A 9 1.02 -5.54 9.63
N HIS A 10 0.74 -4.58 8.73
CA HIS A 10 -0.60 -4.00 8.57
C HIS A 10 -1.65 -5.02 8.09
N LEU A 11 -1.21 -6.20 7.65
CA LEU A 11 -2.08 -7.31 7.22
C LEU A 11 -2.36 -8.31 8.36
N VAL A 12 -1.78 -8.12 9.54
CA VAL A 12 -1.90 -9.04 10.70
C VAL A 12 -2.66 -8.32 11.83
N GLY A 13 -3.42 -9.06 12.62
CA GLY A 13 -4.28 -8.51 13.66
C GLY A 13 -5.50 -7.80 13.08
N THR A 14 -5.85 -6.65 13.64
CA THR A 14 -6.96 -5.82 13.14
C THR A 14 -6.58 -5.13 11.83
N PHE A 15 -7.32 -5.40 10.77
CA PHE A 15 -7.08 -4.81 9.46
C PHE A 15 -7.65 -3.39 9.36
N HIS A 16 -6.82 -2.39 9.67
CA HIS A 16 -7.19 -0.98 9.69
C HIS A 16 -7.07 -0.32 8.31
N GLU A 17 -8.13 -0.40 7.50
CA GLU A 17 -8.13 0.12 6.13
C GLU A 17 -7.76 1.61 6.00
N ASP A 18 -8.28 2.46 6.88
CA ASP A 18 -8.03 3.91 6.81
C ASP A 18 -6.59 4.27 7.15
N MET A 19 -5.98 3.51 8.07
CA MET A 19 -4.56 3.65 8.37
C MET A 19 -3.72 3.20 7.17
N ILE A 20 -4.02 2.04 6.57
CA ILE A 20 -3.35 1.53 5.37
C ILE A 20 -3.46 2.55 4.22
N ARG A 21 -4.66 3.09 3.99
CA ARG A 21 -4.92 4.10 2.96
C ARG A 21 -4.10 5.36 3.20
N SER A 22 -4.04 5.85 4.43
CA SER A 22 -3.25 7.04 4.80
C SER A 22 -1.75 6.81 4.63
N TYR A 23 -1.27 5.64 5.04
CA TYR A 23 0.12 5.22 4.90
C TYR A 23 0.57 5.16 3.43
N ILE A 24 -0.22 4.51 2.57
CA ILE A 24 0.04 4.43 1.13
C ILE A 24 -0.01 5.81 0.48
N ARG A 25 -1.03 6.62 0.80
CA ARG A 25 -1.22 7.97 0.25
C ARG A 25 -0.03 8.85 0.54
N HIS A 26 0.47 8.84 1.77
CA HIS A 26 1.65 9.61 2.13
C HIS A 26 2.84 9.32 1.22
N THR A 27 3.14 8.04 0.96
CA THR A 27 4.25 7.67 0.08
C THR A 27 4.01 8.07 -1.38
N VAL A 28 2.79 7.91 -1.89
CA VAL A 28 2.42 8.34 -3.25
C VAL A 28 2.60 9.86 -3.40
N ASP A 29 2.12 10.64 -2.44
CA ASP A 29 2.21 12.09 -2.46
C ASP A 29 3.67 12.57 -2.42
N VAL A 30 4.49 11.97 -1.54
CA VAL A 30 5.93 12.28 -1.45
C VAL A 30 6.66 11.93 -2.75
N ALA A 31 6.40 10.76 -3.33
CA ALA A 31 7.03 10.37 -4.59
C ALA A 31 6.63 11.33 -5.73
N LYS A 32 5.35 11.67 -5.83
CA LYS A 32 4.83 12.62 -6.83
C LYS A 32 5.42 14.02 -6.66
N ALA A 33 5.46 14.54 -5.44
CA ALA A 33 6.01 15.87 -5.13
C ALA A 33 7.50 15.99 -5.52
N ASN A 34 8.23 14.87 -5.54
CA ASN A 34 9.64 14.81 -5.92
C ASN A 34 9.86 14.32 -7.36
N GLY A 35 8.80 14.20 -8.18
CA GLY A 35 8.91 13.72 -9.56
C GLY A 35 9.47 12.30 -9.68
N CYS A 36 9.35 11.48 -8.63
CA CYS A 36 9.90 10.14 -8.57
C CYS A 36 8.91 9.13 -9.16
N VAL A 37 9.36 8.33 -10.13
CA VAL A 37 8.63 7.12 -10.55
C VAL A 37 8.60 6.13 -9.39
N LEU A 38 7.41 5.82 -8.88
CA LEU A 38 7.18 4.92 -7.75
C LEU A 38 6.84 3.50 -8.25
N GLU A 39 7.53 2.51 -7.70
CA GLU A 39 7.16 1.10 -7.76
C GLU A 39 6.80 0.64 -6.34
N MET A 40 5.64 0.01 -6.17
CA MET A 40 5.16 -0.45 -4.87
C MET A 40 4.97 -1.97 -4.90
N ILE A 41 5.71 -2.68 -4.06
CA ILE A 41 5.69 -4.15 -4.00
C ILE A 41 5.44 -4.60 -2.57
N LEU A 42 4.25 -5.13 -2.32
CA LEU A 42 3.97 -5.83 -1.07
C LEU A 42 4.66 -7.19 -1.10
N LYS A 43 5.58 -7.42 -0.15
CA LYS A 43 6.30 -8.69 0.03
C LYS A 43 5.86 -9.37 1.33
N ASP A 44 6.25 -10.63 1.48
CA ASP A 44 5.95 -11.48 2.64
C ASP A 44 4.48 -11.96 2.67
N THR A 45 4.14 -12.84 1.71
CA THR A 45 2.79 -13.39 1.46
C THR A 45 2.23 -14.32 2.54
N HIS A 46 3.01 -14.65 3.57
CA HIS A 46 2.56 -15.44 4.72
C HIS A 46 2.15 -14.56 5.90
N THR A 47 2.43 -13.25 5.82
CA THR A 47 2.15 -12.27 6.88
C THR A 47 0.71 -11.78 6.76
N CYS A 48 -0.26 -12.67 6.96
CA CYS A 48 -1.69 -12.32 6.87
C CYS A 48 -2.58 -13.02 7.91
N GLU A 49 -2.01 -13.75 8.89
CA GLU A 49 -2.79 -14.40 9.95
C GLU A 49 -3.89 -15.36 9.43
N ASN A 50 -3.62 -16.09 8.35
CA ASN A 50 -4.59 -16.93 7.63
C ASN A 50 -5.76 -16.17 6.98
N HIS A 51 -5.61 -14.87 6.75
CA HIS A 51 -6.57 -14.02 6.04
C HIS A 51 -6.02 -13.53 4.68
N PRO A 52 -5.91 -14.42 3.67
CA PRO A 52 -5.35 -14.07 2.36
C PRO A 52 -6.15 -13.00 1.61
N GLU A 53 -7.45 -12.85 1.89
CA GLU A 53 -8.30 -11.80 1.31
C GLU A 53 -7.82 -10.37 1.62
N ARG A 54 -7.01 -10.21 2.67
CA ARG A 54 -6.38 -8.92 3.02
C ARG A 54 -5.41 -8.46 1.95
N PHE A 55 -4.79 -9.37 1.19
CA PHE A 55 -3.94 -9.00 0.05
C PHE A 55 -4.75 -8.35 -1.06
N ASP A 56 -5.93 -8.90 -1.39
CA ASP A 56 -6.83 -8.33 -2.39
C ASP A 56 -7.33 -6.96 -1.93
N ARG A 57 -7.74 -6.86 -0.66
CA ARG A 57 -8.22 -5.60 -0.10
C ARG A 57 -7.13 -4.53 -0.05
N TRP A 58 -5.92 -4.89 0.37
CA TRP A 58 -4.76 -4.01 0.35
C TRP A 58 -4.44 -3.53 -1.06
N THR A 59 -4.42 -4.44 -2.04
CA THR A 59 -4.14 -4.11 -3.45
C THR A 59 -5.18 -3.16 -4.02
N ARG A 60 -6.45 -3.36 -3.66
CA ARG A 60 -7.54 -2.45 -4.03
C ARG A 60 -7.35 -1.06 -3.43
N ILE A 61 -7.03 -0.96 -2.13
CA ILE A 61 -6.75 0.34 -1.48
C ILE A 61 -5.56 1.03 -2.16
N ALA A 62 -4.48 0.29 -2.45
CA ALA A 62 -3.31 0.84 -3.15
C ALA A 62 -3.68 1.41 -4.52
N ARG A 63 -4.50 0.68 -5.29
CA ARG A 63 -4.99 1.13 -6.60
C ARG A 63 -5.86 2.38 -6.48
N GLU A 64 -6.84 2.38 -5.57
CA GLU A 64 -7.72 3.54 -5.32
C GLU A 64 -6.91 4.81 -4.99
N VAL A 65 -5.83 4.69 -4.21
CA VAL A 65 -4.95 5.82 -3.88
C VAL A 65 -4.17 6.31 -5.10
N VAL A 66 -3.59 5.40 -5.90
CA VAL A 66 -2.82 5.75 -7.11
C VAL A 66 -3.72 6.41 -8.15
N ASP A 67 -4.91 5.88 -8.38
CA ASP A 67 -5.86 6.41 -9.34
C ASP A 67 -6.35 7.79 -8.90
N ALA A 68 -6.62 8.00 -7.61
CA ALA A 68 -6.97 9.33 -7.09
C ALA A 68 -5.83 10.37 -7.18
N ALA A 69 -4.57 9.90 -7.20
CA ALA A 69 -3.40 10.77 -7.31
C ALA A 69 -3.01 11.07 -8.76
N THR A 70 -3.58 10.37 -9.75
CA THR A 70 -3.28 10.52 -11.17
C THR A 70 -4.49 11.18 -11.85
N PRO A 71 -4.32 12.31 -12.56
CA PRO A 71 -5.42 12.95 -13.29
C PRO A 71 -5.99 12.09 -14.43
#